data_AF-A0A5K0ZT89-F1
#
_entry.id   AF-A0A5K0ZT89-F1
#
_cell.length_a   1.000
_cell.length_b   1.000
_cell.length_c   1.000
_cell.angle_alpha   90.00
_cell.angle_beta   90.00
_cell.angle_gamma   90.00
#
_symmetry.space_group_name_H-M   'P 1'
#
loop_
_entity.id
_entity.type
_entity.pdbx_description
1 polymer ?
#
loop_
_entity_poly.entity_id
_entity_poly.type
_entity_poly.pdbx_seq_one_letter_code
_entity_poly.pdbx_strand_id
1 'polypeptide(L)'
;SFIPRTLDQVKDFEKDIVDISSGKDTEGIYYQTITGLKPDLSGVLLVPTILENSTNAEKKADELSPSVVEAPECREDARETNSAGDESTSEENASSEDDDASSGSASGNKKMTPADRKAARKENKKKVKEEKREARKTKVPKAVKKRKKKLSKDRSHR
;
A
#
# COMPACT_ATOMS: atom_id res chain seq x y z
N SER A 1 -7.07 -16.07 -30.97
CA SER A 1 -7.16 -14.64 -30.66
C SER A 1 -5.87 -14.15 -30.05
N PHE A 2 -5.38 -12.98 -30.47
CA PHE A 2 -4.23 -12.31 -29.85
C PHE A 2 -4.74 -11.47 -28.69
N ILE A 3 -4.09 -11.55 -27.52
CA ILE A 3 -4.49 -10.81 -26.32
C ILE A 3 -3.34 -9.86 -25.94
N PRO A 4 -3.47 -8.56 -26.30
CA PRO A 4 -2.48 -7.54 -25.96
C PRO A 4 -2.25 -7.44 -24.45
N ARG A 5 -0.98 -7.34 -24.03
CA ARG A 5 -0.63 -7.08 -22.62
C ARG A 5 -0.62 -5.59 -22.28
N THR A 6 -0.23 -4.77 -23.24
CA THR A 6 -0.19 -3.30 -23.14
C THR A 6 -1.02 -2.67 -24.26
N LEU A 7 -1.52 -1.46 -24.04
CA LEU A 7 -2.34 -0.76 -25.04
C LEU A 7 -1.56 -0.43 -26.31
N ASP A 8 -0.24 -0.26 -26.23
CA ASP A 8 0.64 -0.01 -27.39
C ASP A 8 0.63 -1.16 -28.42
N GLN A 9 0.22 -2.37 -28.00
CA GLN A 9 0.13 -3.54 -28.88
C GLN A 9 -1.22 -3.62 -29.62
N VAL A 10 -2.20 -2.79 -29.25
CA VAL A 10 -3.52 -2.73 -29.88
C VAL A 10 -3.41 -1.89 -31.15
N LYS A 11 -3.53 -2.53 -32.32
CA LYS A 11 -3.39 -1.84 -33.62
C LYS A 11 -4.66 -1.14 -34.09
N ASP A 12 -5.82 -1.74 -33.83
CA ASP A 12 -7.11 -1.35 -34.41
C ASP A 12 -8.09 -0.73 -33.37
N PHE A 13 -7.58 0.04 -32.40
CA PHE A 13 -8.40 0.57 -31.28
C PHE A 13 -9.58 1.46 -31.74
N GLU A 14 -9.47 2.14 -32.87
CA GLU A 14 -10.57 2.96 -33.41
C GLU A 14 -11.77 2.12 -33.82
N LYS A 15 -11.52 0.96 -34.45
CA LYS A 15 -12.57 0.02 -34.86
C LYS A 15 -13.23 -0.59 -33.63
N ASP A 16 -12.43 -0.98 -32.65
CA ASP A 16 -12.91 -1.55 -31.39
C ASP A 16 -13.87 -0.58 -30.66
N ILE A 17 -13.56 0.73 -30.65
CA ILE A 17 -14.45 1.76 -30.08
C ILE A 17 -15.76 1.86 -30.88
N VAL A 18 -15.69 1.86 -32.22
CA VAL A 18 -16.88 1.94 -33.08
C VAL A 18 -17.77 0.72 -32.89
N ASP A 19 -17.19 -0.47 -32.82
CA ASP A 19 -17.94 -1.73 -32.67
C ASP A 19 -18.65 -1.78 -31.32
N ILE A 20 -17.98 -1.39 -30.23
CA ILE A 20 -18.59 -1.26 -28.89
C ILE A 20 -19.71 -0.21 -28.90
N SER A 21 -19.46 0.97 -29.47
CA SER A 21 -20.48 2.04 -29.55
C SER A 21 -21.68 1.67 -30.42
N SER A 22 -21.46 0.82 -31.42
CA SER A 22 -22.50 0.26 -32.29
C SER A 22 -23.27 -0.89 -31.64
N GLY A 23 -22.86 -1.32 -30.44
CA GLY A 23 -23.46 -2.44 -29.71
C GLY A 23 -23.18 -3.81 -30.32
N LYS A 24 -22.11 -3.95 -31.11
CA LYS A 24 -21.65 -5.25 -31.62
C LYS A 24 -20.95 -6.03 -30.50
N ASP A 25 -20.79 -7.33 -30.71
CA ASP A 25 -20.21 -8.22 -29.73
C ASP A 25 -18.79 -7.79 -29.31
N THR A 26 -18.51 -7.83 -28.01
CA THR A 26 -17.19 -7.55 -27.42
C THR A 26 -16.20 -8.70 -27.64
N GLU A 27 -16.57 -9.71 -28.44
CA GLU A 27 -15.76 -10.88 -28.73
C GLU A 27 -14.55 -10.49 -29.59
N GLY A 28 -13.38 -10.39 -28.97
CA GLY A 28 -12.13 -9.98 -29.62
C GLY A 28 -11.40 -8.87 -28.86
N ILE A 29 -12.11 -8.09 -28.05
CA ILE A 29 -11.60 -6.91 -27.33
C ILE A 29 -11.26 -7.31 -25.89
N TYR A 30 -10.26 -8.18 -25.73
CA TYR A 30 -9.93 -8.76 -24.42
C TYR A 30 -9.02 -7.88 -23.55
N TYR A 31 -8.34 -6.91 -24.14
CA TYR A 31 -7.36 -6.06 -23.45
C TYR A 31 -8.01 -5.23 -22.32
N GLN A 32 -9.32 -4.97 -22.41
CA GLN A 32 -10.10 -4.25 -21.42
C GLN A 32 -10.00 -4.83 -20.01
N THR A 33 -10.07 -6.16 -19.87
CA THR A 33 -9.98 -6.83 -18.56
C THR A 33 -8.57 -6.79 -17.97
N ILE A 34 -7.55 -6.87 -18.82
CA ILE A 34 -6.13 -6.90 -18.42
C ILE A 34 -5.67 -5.52 -17.98
N THR A 35 -6.07 -4.48 -18.72
CA THR A 35 -5.70 -3.09 -18.42
C THR A 35 -6.67 -2.41 -17.46
N GLY A 36 -7.73 -3.11 -17.04
CA GLY A 36 -8.74 -2.57 -16.11
C GLY A 36 -9.54 -1.41 -16.69
N LEU A 37 -9.87 -1.46 -17.97
CA LEU A 37 -10.76 -0.49 -18.62
C LEU A 37 -12.23 -0.87 -18.44
N LYS A 38 -13.11 0.13 -18.51
CA LYS A 38 -14.57 -0.06 -18.56
C LYS A 38 -14.99 -0.78 -19.84
N PRO A 39 -16.14 -1.51 -19.83
CA PRO A 39 -16.73 -2.17 -21.02
C PRO A 39 -16.87 -1.24 -22.23
N ASP A 40 -17.11 0.04 -21.98
CA ASP A 40 -17.33 1.04 -23.04
C ASP A 40 -16.04 1.70 -23.55
N LEU A 41 -14.86 1.27 -23.07
CA LEU A 41 -13.54 1.89 -23.32
C LEU A 41 -13.43 3.38 -22.93
N SER A 42 -14.45 3.96 -22.31
CA SER A 42 -14.51 5.37 -21.89
C SER A 42 -13.45 5.75 -20.84
N GLY A 43 -12.88 4.76 -20.13
CA GLY A 43 -11.79 5.01 -19.18
C GLY A 43 -11.50 3.82 -18.28
N VAL A 44 -10.79 4.09 -17.18
CA VAL A 44 -10.36 3.08 -16.20
C VAL A 44 -11.50 2.74 -15.24
N LEU A 45 -11.59 1.46 -14.89
CA LEU A 45 -12.54 0.89 -13.95
C LEU A 45 -11.94 0.95 -12.53
N LEU A 46 -12.47 1.82 -11.67
CA LEU A 46 -11.93 2.08 -10.32
C LEU A 46 -12.26 0.98 -9.31
N VAL A 47 -13.42 0.35 -9.46
CA VAL A 47 -13.91 -0.72 -8.59
C VAL A 47 -14.19 -1.91 -9.48
N PRO A 48 -13.60 -3.09 -9.23
CA PRO A 48 -13.85 -4.28 -10.02
C PRO A 48 -15.35 -4.62 -10.01
N THR A 49 -15.87 -5.10 -11.14
CA THR A 49 -17.30 -5.47 -11.32
C THR A 49 -17.83 -6.41 -10.24
N ILE A 50 -16.96 -7.27 -9.70
CA ILE A 50 -17.27 -8.22 -8.61
C ILE A 50 -17.67 -7.49 -7.31
N LEU A 51 -17.16 -6.27 -7.08
CA LEU A 51 -17.39 -5.48 -5.86
C LEU A 51 -18.44 -4.37 -6.01
N GLU A 52 -18.92 -4.10 -7.22
CA GLU A 52 -19.84 -2.98 -7.48
C GLU A 52 -21.16 -3.12 -6.68
N ASN A 53 -21.66 -4.34 -6.52
CA ASN A 53 -22.90 -4.62 -5.80
C ASN A 53 -22.83 -4.29 -4.30
N SER A 54 -21.63 -4.23 -3.71
CA SER A 54 -21.43 -3.89 -2.30
C SER A 54 -21.29 -2.38 -2.05
N THR A 55 -20.87 -1.61 -3.05
CA THR A 55 -20.51 -0.19 -2.89
C THR A 55 -21.63 0.79 -3.27
N ASN A 56 -22.68 0.32 -3.95
CA ASN A 56 -23.82 1.17 -4.34
C ASN A 56 -24.72 1.57 -3.16
N ALA A 57 -24.51 0.98 -1.98
CA ALA A 57 -25.23 1.31 -0.75
C ALA A 57 -24.64 2.53 0.01
N GLU A 58 -23.42 2.98 -0.29
CA GLU A 58 -22.67 3.90 0.59
C GLU A 58 -22.27 5.25 -0.02
N LYS A 59 -22.59 5.55 -1.29
CA LYS A 59 -22.14 6.80 -1.95
C LYS A 59 -23.17 7.93 -1.95
N LYS A 60 -23.60 8.37 -0.76
CA LYS A 60 -24.40 9.60 -0.64
C LYS A 60 -24.09 10.44 0.62
N ALA A 61 -22.81 10.64 0.97
CA ALA A 61 -22.39 11.70 1.89
C ALA A 61 -20.87 11.89 1.86
N ASP A 62 -20.45 13.12 2.17
CA ASP A 62 -19.12 13.54 2.59
C ASP A 62 -18.08 13.87 1.51
N GLU A 63 -18.20 15.10 1.01
CA GLU A 63 -17.07 15.92 0.57
C GLU A 63 -16.62 16.86 1.72
N LEU A 64 -15.32 16.82 2.00
CA LEU A 64 -14.42 17.91 2.45
C LEU A 64 -14.33 18.24 3.95
N SER A 65 -13.18 17.83 4.51
CA SER A 65 -12.63 18.16 5.83
C SER A 65 -11.68 19.38 5.77
N PRO A 66 -11.28 19.94 6.94
CA PRO A 66 -11.11 21.38 7.16
C PRO A 66 -9.70 21.96 6.97
N SER A 67 -9.68 23.29 6.96
CA SER A 67 -8.53 24.19 6.79
C SER A 67 -7.78 24.52 8.10
N VAL A 68 -6.51 24.93 7.89
CA VAL A 68 -5.62 25.83 8.65
C VAL A 68 -5.01 25.43 10.02
N VAL A 69 -3.69 25.21 9.95
CA VAL A 69 -2.54 25.67 10.77
C VAL A 69 -2.74 26.20 12.19
N GLU A 70 -1.88 25.74 13.11
CA GLU A 70 -0.96 26.61 13.88
C GLU A 70 0.12 25.78 14.61
N ALA A 71 1.36 26.27 14.60
CA ALA A 71 2.49 25.79 15.40
C ALA A 71 2.49 26.49 16.77
N PRO A 72 3.20 25.95 17.79
CA PRO A 72 4.41 26.68 18.21
C PRO A 72 5.59 25.82 18.74
N GLU A 73 6.76 26.39 18.49
CA GLU A 73 8.11 26.32 19.07
C GLU A 73 8.40 25.40 20.28
N CYS A 74 9.54 24.69 20.23
CA CYS A 74 10.21 24.14 21.41
C CYS A 74 11.71 24.46 21.45
N ARG A 75 12.08 25.04 22.60
CA ARG A 75 13.38 25.56 23.05
C ARG A 75 14.51 24.53 23.13
N GLU A 76 15.73 25.04 23.00
CA GLU A 76 16.98 24.37 23.34
C GLU A 76 17.12 24.09 24.84
N ASP A 77 17.67 22.93 25.20
CA ASP A 77 18.43 22.74 26.45
C ASP A 77 19.45 21.61 26.26
N ALA A 78 20.73 21.97 26.43
CA ALA A 78 21.90 21.11 26.33
C ALA A 78 22.01 20.15 27.52
N ARG A 79 22.32 18.87 27.26
CA ARG A 79 22.92 17.95 28.24
C ARG A 79 23.89 17.00 27.54
N GLU A 80 25.19 17.26 27.73
CA GLU A 80 26.26 16.31 27.47
C GLU A 80 26.18 15.12 28.44
N THR A 81 26.31 13.90 27.93
CA THR A 81 26.84 12.77 28.71
C THR A 81 27.67 11.88 27.79
N ASN A 82 28.99 11.93 27.98
CA ASN A 82 29.96 10.99 27.43
C ASN A 82 29.68 9.57 27.95
N SER A 83 29.71 8.53 27.08
CA SER A 83 30.33 7.24 27.43
C SER A 83 30.42 6.25 26.25
N ALA A 84 31.66 5.90 25.92
CA ALA A 84 32.17 4.59 25.53
C ALA A 84 31.60 3.86 24.29
N GLY A 85 32.35 4.00 23.19
CA GLY A 85 33.02 2.87 22.51
C GLY A 85 32.18 1.68 22.04
N ASP A 86 31.86 1.68 20.74
CA ASP A 86 31.81 0.45 19.94
C ASP A 86 32.19 0.82 18.50
N GLU A 87 33.38 0.37 18.10
CA GLU A 87 33.94 0.53 16.76
C GLU A 87 33.29 -0.52 15.87
N SER A 88 32.28 -0.09 15.11
CA SER A 88 31.70 -0.90 14.04
C SER A 88 31.95 -0.16 12.74
N THR A 89 32.93 -0.64 11.99
CA THR A 89 33.16 -0.35 10.57
C THR A 89 31.89 -0.64 9.77
N SER A 90 30.99 0.34 9.69
CA SER A 90 29.85 0.30 8.77
C SER A 90 30.37 0.72 7.41
N GLU A 91 30.85 -0.27 6.65
CA GLU A 91 31.14 -0.14 5.24
C GLU A 91 29.91 0.46 4.54
N GLU A 92 30.05 1.71 4.13
CA GLU A 92 29.07 2.44 3.37
C GLU A 92 29.07 1.90 1.94
N ASN A 93 28.37 0.79 1.71
CA ASN A 93 28.05 0.40 0.35
C ASN A 93 26.85 1.24 -0.13
N ALA A 94 27.22 2.32 -0.80
CA ALA A 94 26.34 3.20 -1.53
C ALA A 94 25.64 2.48 -2.69
N SER A 95 24.50 3.06 -3.04
CA SER A 95 23.82 2.94 -4.32
C SER A 95 23.07 1.64 -4.58
N SER A 96 21.80 1.63 -4.18
CA SER A 96 20.76 1.13 -5.07
C SER A 96 19.91 2.32 -5.49
N GLU A 97 20.34 2.98 -6.56
CA GLU A 97 19.47 3.77 -7.43
C GLU A 97 18.42 2.83 -8.02
N ASP A 98 17.39 2.52 -7.24
CA ASP A 98 16.13 2.07 -7.80
C ASP A 98 15.48 3.31 -8.42
N ASP A 99 15.75 3.51 -9.70
CA ASP A 99 14.87 4.22 -10.63
C ASP A 99 13.52 3.48 -10.66
N ASP A 100 12.73 3.72 -9.61
CA ASP A 100 11.32 3.35 -9.56
C ASP A 100 10.59 4.31 -10.51
N ALA A 101 10.68 3.99 -11.81
CA ALA A 101 9.80 4.49 -12.85
C ALA A 101 8.36 4.04 -12.53
N SER A 102 7.77 4.67 -11.51
CA SER A 102 6.40 4.45 -11.11
C SER A 102 5.50 5.19 -12.09
N SER A 103 5.26 4.55 -13.23
CA SER A 103 4.10 4.87 -14.04
C SER A 103 2.85 4.43 -13.28
N GLY A 104 1.90 5.35 -13.17
CA GLY A 104 0.48 5.03 -12.99
C GLY A 104 0.05 4.53 -11.61
N SER A 105 -0.25 5.46 -10.69
CA SER A 105 -1.46 5.27 -9.88
C SER A 105 -2.01 6.63 -9.43
N ALA A 106 -2.97 7.10 -10.21
CA ALA A 106 -3.85 8.20 -9.84
C ALA A 106 -4.79 7.71 -8.72
N SER A 107 -4.44 8.00 -7.49
CA SER A 107 -5.38 8.08 -6.38
C SER A 107 -5.01 9.33 -5.60
N GLY A 108 -6.00 10.15 -5.23
CA GLY A 108 -5.91 11.57 -4.85
C GLY A 108 -5.09 11.92 -3.60
N ASN A 109 -3.85 11.46 -3.53
CA ASN A 109 -2.87 11.83 -2.53
C ASN A 109 -2.10 13.05 -3.04
N LYS A 110 -1.95 14.07 -2.19
CA LYS A 110 -0.95 15.12 -2.37
C LYS A 110 0.35 14.47 -2.85
N LYS A 111 0.88 14.92 -3.99
CA LYS A 111 2.13 14.42 -4.57
C LYS A 111 3.25 14.68 -3.55
N MET A 112 3.46 13.72 -2.65
CA MET A 112 4.60 13.73 -1.76
C MET A 112 5.85 13.55 -2.61
N THR A 113 6.87 14.37 -2.37
CA THR A 113 8.10 14.28 -3.15
C THR A 113 8.72 12.89 -2.96
N PRO A 114 9.59 12.43 -3.88
CA PRO A 114 10.32 11.18 -3.70
C PRO A 114 11.07 11.12 -2.35
N ALA A 115 11.53 12.27 -1.83
CA ALA A 115 12.15 12.39 -0.52
C ALA A 115 11.14 12.12 0.62
N ASP A 116 9.95 12.72 0.56
CA ASP A 116 8.89 12.52 1.55
C ASP A 116 8.41 11.06 1.57
N ARG A 117 8.29 10.41 0.40
CA ARG A 117 7.93 9.00 0.29
C ARG A 117 8.96 8.09 0.97
N LYS A 118 10.26 8.40 0.79
CA LYS A 118 11.36 7.68 1.46
C LYS A 118 11.32 7.90 2.98
N ALA A 119 11.07 9.12 3.43
CA ALA A 119 10.95 9.45 4.85
C ALA A 119 9.77 8.70 5.51
N ALA A 120 8.58 8.73 4.89
CA ALA A 120 7.40 8.04 5.39
C ALA A 120 7.61 6.52 5.50
N ARG A 121 8.28 5.89 4.52
CA ARG A 121 8.63 4.46 4.58
C ARG A 121 9.57 4.14 5.75
N LYS A 122 10.59 4.98 5.99
CA LYS A 122 11.53 4.80 7.11
C LYS A 122 10.83 4.96 8.46
N GLU A 123 10.00 5.99 8.58
CA GLU A 123 9.22 6.25 9.79
C GLU A 123 8.27 5.09 10.11
N ASN A 124 7.53 4.59 9.10
CA ASN A 124 6.66 3.43 9.27
C ASN A 124 7.44 2.18 9.68
N LYS A 125 8.58 1.91 9.02
CA LYS A 125 9.47 0.79 9.38
C LYS A 125 9.98 0.90 10.82
N LYS A 126 10.26 2.11 11.31
CA LYS A 126 10.68 2.36 12.70
C LYS A 126 9.52 2.08 13.68
N LYS A 127 8.35 2.66 13.44
CA LYS A 127 7.14 2.47 14.26
C LYS A 127 6.77 0.99 14.39
N VAL A 128 6.70 0.27 13.27
CA VAL A 128 6.36 -1.16 13.25
C VAL A 128 7.39 -2.02 14.00
N LYS A 129 8.68 -1.68 13.92
CA LYS A 129 9.72 -2.40 14.66
C LYS A 129 9.65 -2.14 16.16
N GLU A 130 9.38 -0.90 16.56
CA GLU A 130 9.27 -0.50 17.97
C GLU A 130 8.06 -1.14 18.65
N GLU A 131 6.88 -1.06 18.02
CA GLU A 131 5.65 -1.71 18.49
C GLU A 131 5.86 -3.23 18.67
N LYS A 132 6.48 -3.90 17.68
CA LYS A 132 6.81 -5.33 17.80
C LYS A 132 7.83 -5.62 18.89
N ARG A 133 8.78 -4.72 19.16
CA ARG A 133 9.77 -4.87 20.22
C ARG A 133 9.09 -4.75 21.59
N GLU A 134 8.18 -3.79 21.77
CA GLU A 134 7.38 -3.63 22.98
C GLU A 134 6.45 -4.81 23.21
N ALA A 135 5.75 -5.28 22.17
CA ALA A 135 4.91 -6.47 22.24
C ALA A 135 5.70 -7.75 22.59
N ARG A 136 6.99 -7.82 22.23
CA ARG A 136 7.86 -8.92 22.65
C ARG A 136 8.25 -8.83 24.13
N LYS A 137 8.36 -7.63 24.71
CA LYS A 137 8.69 -7.43 26.14
C LYS A 137 7.56 -7.92 27.05
N THR A 138 6.30 -7.70 26.67
CA THR A 138 5.13 -8.09 27.48
C THR A 138 4.61 -9.51 27.19
N LYS A 139 5.20 -10.20 26.20
CA LYS A 139 4.78 -11.55 25.81
C LYS A 139 5.02 -12.57 26.93
N VAL A 140 4.02 -13.41 27.18
CA VAL A 140 4.13 -14.52 28.15
C VAL A 140 5.31 -15.44 27.76
N PRO A 141 6.25 -15.70 28.70
CA PRO A 141 7.38 -16.58 28.45
C PRO A 141 6.96 -17.98 27.98
N LYS A 142 7.76 -18.57 27.10
CA LYS A 142 7.48 -19.88 26.48
C LYS A 142 7.23 -20.97 27.54
N ALA A 143 7.99 -20.98 28.63
CA ALA A 143 7.86 -21.96 29.71
C ALA A 143 6.48 -21.89 30.39
N VAL A 144 5.99 -20.69 30.69
CA VAL A 144 4.67 -20.46 31.30
C VAL A 144 3.56 -20.91 30.35
N LYS A 145 3.66 -20.55 29.05
CA LYS A 145 2.71 -21.02 28.02
C LYS A 145 2.67 -22.55 27.93
N LYS A 146 3.83 -23.22 27.98
CA LYS A 146 3.94 -24.70 27.94
C LYS A 146 3.33 -25.34 29.19
N ARG A 147 3.59 -24.80 30.38
CA ARG A 147 3.00 -25.28 31.64
C ARG A 147 1.48 -25.17 31.64
N LYS A 148 0.93 -24.02 31.25
CA LYS A 148 -0.52 -23.81 31.14
C LYS A 148 -1.17 -24.83 30.19
N LYS A 149 -0.55 -25.10 29.04
CA LYS A 149 -1.03 -26.09 28.06
C LYS A 149 -1.02 -27.51 28.61
N LYS A 150 0.01 -27.91 29.38
CA LYS A 150 0.07 -29.23 30.01
C LYS A 150 -1.07 -29.42 31.01
N LEU A 151 -1.19 -28.49 31.97
CA LEU A 151 -2.25 -28.54 32.99
C LEU A 151 -3.66 -28.54 32.38
N SER A 152 -3.90 -27.75 31.33
CA SER A 152 -5.19 -27.76 30.66
C SER A 152 -5.48 -29.09 29.95
N LYS A 153 -4.45 -29.75 29.41
CA LYS A 153 -4.59 -31.05 28.76
C LYS A 153 -4.87 -32.13 29.81
N ASP A 154 -4.10 -32.18 30.89
CA ASP A 154 -4.28 -33.20 31.93
C ASP A 154 -5.67 -33.06 32.59
N ARG A 155 -6.17 -31.82 32.77
CA ARG A 155 -7.53 -31.57 33.28
C ARG A 155 -8.64 -32.00 32.32
N SER A 156 -8.39 -32.02 31.01
CA SER A 156 -9.40 -32.47 30.03
C SER A 156 -9.43 -33.98 29.83
N HIS A 157 -8.43 -34.71 30.34
CA HIS A 157 -8.32 -36.17 30.23
C HIS A 157 -8.70 -36.86 31.55
N ARG A 158 -9.19 -36.11 32.53
CA ARG A 158 -9.67 -36.57 33.83
C ARG A 158 -11.17 -36.33 33.93
#